data_AF-H8K3T2-F1
#
_entry.id   AF-H8K3T2-F1
#
_cell.length_a   1.000
_cell.length_b   1.000
_cell.length_c   1.000
_cell.angle_alpha   90.00
_cell.angle_beta   90.00
_cell.angle_gamma   90.00
#
_symmetry.space_group_name_H-M   'P 1'
#
loop_
_entity.id
_entity.type
_entity.pdbx_description
1 polymer ?
#
loop_
_entity_poly.entity_id
_entity_poly.type
_entity_poly.pdbx_seq_one_letter_code
_entity_poly.pdbx_strand_id
1 'polypeptide(L)'
;MGRKTFDSIPPKILKNCICIVFSRNTPLQSYNNIFFIKSLDDFWQVIKPFTDKKIFMVGGAEIATLFLEQNLIDEFLLTKINKNYDGDTFFPLNILAEWHSVIIDKTLSDL
;
A
#
# COMPACT_ATOMS: atom_id res chain seq x y z
N MET A 1 -4.48 0.61 -1.42
CA MET A 1 -3.63 0.01 -2.48
C MET A 1 -4.01 0.55 -3.85
N GLY A 2 -3.15 0.45 -4.85
CA GLY A 2 -3.46 0.80 -6.24
C GLY A 2 -4.11 -0.35 -7.02
N ARG A 3 -4.75 -0.04 -8.16
CA ARG A 3 -5.46 -1.03 -8.99
C ARG A 3 -4.57 -2.20 -9.45
N LYS A 4 -3.37 -1.94 -9.98
CA LYS A 4 -2.44 -2.99 -10.42
C LYS A 4 -2.04 -3.94 -9.28
N THR A 5 -1.79 -3.37 -8.10
CA THR A 5 -1.50 -4.16 -6.88
C THR A 5 -2.68 -5.03 -6.50
N PHE A 6 -3.89 -4.47 -6.48
CA PHE A 6 -5.11 -5.24 -6.21
C PHE A 6 -5.28 -6.40 -7.19
N ASP A 7 -5.13 -6.16 -8.50
CA ASP A 7 -5.27 -7.19 -9.54
C ASP A 7 -4.19 -8.29 -9.46
N SER A 8 -3.01 -7.97 -8.90
CA SER A 8 -1.92 -8.94 -8.71
C SER A 8 -2.08 -9.85 -7.48
N ILE A 9 -2.91 -9.46 -6.49
CA ILE A 9 -3.06 -10.21 -5.25
C ILE A 9 -4.09 -11.33 -5.44
N PRO A 10 -3.75 -12.60 -5.11
CA PRO A 10 -4.71 -13.70 -5.14
C PRO A 10 -5.99 -13.40 -4.31
N PRO A 11 -7.20 -13.60 -4.87
CA PRO A 11 -8.45 -13.28 -4.19
C PRO A 11 -8.63 -13.94 -2.81
N LYS A 12 -8.01 -15.11 -2.60
CA LYS A 12 -8.03 -15.83 -1.32
C LYS A 12 -7.41 -15.01 -0.19
N ILE A 13 -6.38 -14.20 -0.47
CA ILE A 13 -5.72 -13.34 0.51
C ILE A 13 -6.64 -12.19 0.93
N LEU A 14 -7.45 -11.69 0.00
CA LEU A 14 -8.32 -10.52 0.22
C LEU A 14 -9.64 -10.85 0.94
N LYS A 15 -9.99 -12.14 1.09
CA LYS A 15 -11.29 -12.57 1.63
C LYS A 15 -11.60 -12.01 3.02
N ASN A 16 -10.58 -11.82 3.85
CA ASN A 16 -10.71 -11.35 5.23
C ASN A 16 -10.22 -9.90 5.42
N CYS A 17 -10.01 -9.16 4.33
CA CYS A 17 -9.51 -7.80 4.36
C CYS A 17 -10.57 -6.81 3.87
N ILE A 18 -10.66 -5.66 4.54
CA ILE A 18 -11.30 -4.48 3.97
C ILE A 18 -10.30 -3.85 2.99
N CYS A 19 -10.60 -3.92 1.70
CA CYS A 19 -9.71 -3.46 0.65
C CYS A 19 -10.16 -2.09 0.14
N ILE A 20 -9.28 -1.09 0.22
CA ILE A 20 -9.50 0.22 -0.39
C ILE A 20 -8.56 0.35 -1.59
N VAL A 21 -9.14 0.47 -2.78
CA VAL A 21 -8.45 0.35 -4.06
C VAL A 21 -8.58 1.66 -4.84
N PHE A 22 -7.46 2.35 -5.02
CA PHE A 22 -7.38 3.52 -5.90
C PHE A 22 -7.47 3.07 -7.35
N SER A 23 -8.52 3.49 -8.04
CA SER A 23 -8.79 3.14 -9.43
C SER A 23 -9.59 4.25 -10.13
N ARG A 24 -9.16 4.63 -11.34
CA ARG A 24 -9.92 5.56 -12.19
C ARG A 24 -11.22 4.93 -12.70
N ASN A 25 -11.21 3.60 -12.88
CA ASN A 25 -12.35 2.81 -13.34
C ASN A 25 -12.96 2.05 -12.17
N THR A 26 -14.23 2.33 -11.88
CA THR A 26 -15.03 1.61 -10.89
C THR A 26 -15.76 0.45 -11.57
N PRO A 27 -15.57 -0.81 -11.11
CA PRO A 27 -16.32 -1.93 -11.66
C PRO A 27 -17.81 -1.81 -11.35
N LEU A 28 -18.65 -2.38 -12.21
CA LEU A 28 -20.11 -2.40 -12.05
C LEU A 28 -20.56 -3.24 -10.85
N GLN A 29 -19.74 -4.20 -10.43
CA GLN A 29 -20.03 -5.10 -9.33
C GLN A 29 -19.41 -4.60 -8.03
N SER A 30 -20.27 -4.38 -7.03
CA SER A 30 -19.85 -4.09 -5.66
C SER A 30 -19.52 -5.39 -4.94
N TYR A 31 -18.41 -5.40 -4.21
CA TYR A 31 -18.03 -6.51 -3.33
C TYR A 31 -18.12 -6.02 -1.89
N ASN A 32 -18.68 -6.83 -0.99
CA ASN A 32 -19.02 -6.40 0.38
C ASN A 32 -17.85 -5.81 1.19
N ASN A 33 -16.59 -6.08 0.82
CA ASN A 33 -15.40 -5.63 1.54
C ASN A 33 -14.37 -4.91 0.63
N ILE A 34 -14.74 -4.50 -0.58
CA ILE A 34 -13.81 -3.86 -1.53
C ILE A 34 -14.39 -2.53 -1.99
N PHE A 35 -13.69 -1.45 -1.66
CA PHE A 35 -14.07 -0.08 -1.96
C PHE A 35 -13.15 0.46 -3.05
N PHE A 36 -13.71 0.73 -4.23
CA PHE A 36 -12.99 1.40 -5.31
C PHE A 36 -13.17 2.92 -5.17
N ILE A 37 -12.05 3.63 -5.09
CA ILE A 37 -12.00 5.08 -4.86
C ILE A 37 -11.14 5.78 -5.92
N LYS A 38 -11.38 7.07 -6.16
CA LYS A 38 -10.68 7.86 -7.19
C LYS A 38 -9.73 8.89 -6.60
N SER A 39 -9.88 9.26 -5.34
CA SER A 39 -9.12 10.34 -4.70
C SER A 39 -8.83 10.07 -3.22
N LEU A 40 -7.99 10.94 -2.62
CA LEU A 40 -7.79 10.95 -1.16
C LEU A 40 -9.04 11.41 -0.41
N ASP A 41 -9.86 12.28 -1.00
CA ASP A 41 -11.13 12.67 -0.38
C ASP A 41 -12.06 11.47 -0.23
N ASP A 42 -12.18 10.65 -1.28
CA ASP A 42 -12.93 9.39 -1.23
C ASP A 42 -12.35 8.46 -0.15
N PHE A 43 -11.02 8.36 -0.05
CA PHE A 43 -10.34 7.58 0.98
C PHE A 43 -10.79 8.02 2.38
N TRP A 44 -10.75 9.31 2.67
CA TRP A 44 -11.18 9.84 3.97
C TRP A 44 -12.65 9.55 4.26
N GLN A 45 -13.55 9.57 3.26
CA GLN A 45 -14.94 9.19 3.45
C GLN A 45 -15.09 7.70 3.78
N VAL A 46 -14.37 6.84 3.07
CA VAL A 46 -14.46 5.38 3.24
C VAL A 46 -13.93 4.93 4.60
N ILE A 47 -12.88 5.58 5.13
CA ILE A 47 -12.25 5.13 6.38
C ILE A 47 -12.97 5.61 7.65
N LYS A 48 -13.87 6.59 7.57
CA LYS A 48 -14.61 7.14 8.71
C LYS A 48 -15.23 6.09 9.65
N PRO A 49 -15.82 4.98 9.16
CA PRO A 49 -16.39 3.95 10.02
C PRO A 49 -15.35 3.02 10.70
N PHE A 50 -14.08 3.09 10.31
CA PHE A 50 -13.02 2.15 10.73
C PHE A 50 -12.00 2.81 11.67
N THR A 51 -12.46 3.59 12.65
CA THR A 51 -11.60 4.32 13.59
C THR A 51 -10.82 3.41 14.55
N ASP A 52 -11.24 2.16 14.71
CA ASP A 52 -10.62 1.15 15.57
C ASP A 52 -9.56 0.31 14.83
N LYS A 53 -9.33 0.55 13.54
CA LYS A 53 -8.51 -0.32 12.69
C LYS A 53 -7.21 0.35 12.28
N LYS A 54 -6.13 -0.43 12.30
CA LYS A 54 -4.88 -0.03 11.65
C LYS A 54 -5.02 -0.19 10.13
N ILE A 55 -4.71 0.88 9.40
CA ILE A 55 -4.78 0.91 7.95
C ILE A 55 -3.37 0.70 7.39
N PHE A 56 -3.24 -0.25 6.47
CA PHE A 56 -1.96 -0.55 5.82
C PHE A 56 -1.99 -0.13 4.35
N MET A 57 -1.10 0.78 3.97
CA MET A 57 -0.81 1.10 2.58
C MET A 57 0.17 0.04 2.04
N VAL A 58 -0.33 -0.85 1.17
CA VAL A 58 0.45 -1.98 0.61
C VAL A 58 0.95 -1.71 -0.82
N GLY A 59 1.09 -0.44 -1.19
CA GLY A 59 1.55 0.01 -2.50
C GLY A 59 0.46 0.05 -3.59
N GLY A 60 0.81 0.09 -4.87
CA GLY A 60 2.17 0.09 -5.46
C GLY A 60 2.88 1.43 -5.41
N ALA A 61 3.94 1.59 -6.20
CA ALA A 61 4.83 2.76 -6.18
C ALA A 61 4.08 4.10 -6.26
N GLU A 62 3.13 4.26 -7.19
CA GLU A 62 2.32 5.49 -7.32
C GLU A 62 1.55 5.84 -6.03
N ILE A 63 0.96 4.85 -5.36
CA ILE A 63 0.20 5.06 -4.13
C ILE A 63 1.14 5.31 -2.94
N ALA A 64 2.28 4.62 -2.89
CA ALA A 64 3.29 4.87 -1.87
C ALA A 64 3.82 6.31 -1.97
N THR A 65 4.19 6.76 -3.17
CA THR A 65 4.62 8.14 -3.43
C THR A 65 3.54 9.13 -3.02
N LEU A 66 2.29 8.95 -3.48
CA LEU A 66 1.17 9.84 -3.12
C LEU A 66 1.01 9.99 -1.60
N PHE A 67 1.02 8.89 -0.84
CA PHE A 67 0.81 8.96 0.61
C PHE A 67 2.01 9.59 1.34
N LEU A 68 3.23 9.34 0.88
CA LEU A 68 4.44 9.93 1.47
C LEU A 68 4.53 11.43 1.17
N GLU A 69 4.27 11.86 -0.07
CA GLU A 69 4.28 13.28 -0.44
C GLU A 69 3.21 14.09 0.30
N GLN A 70 2.08 13.46 0.63
CA GLN A 70 1.00 14.07 1.41
C GLN A 70 1.21 13.97 2.93
N ASN A 71 2.35 13.40 3.38
CA ASN A 71 2.68 13.18 4.78
C ASN A 71 1.58 12.39 5.54
N LEU A 72 1.06 11.33 4.92
CA LEU A 72 -0.05 10.51 5.42
C LEU A 72 0.39 9.13 5.94
N ILE A 73 1.69 8.93 6.13
CA ILE A 73 2.25 7.70 6.67
C ILE A 73 2.72 7.99 8.09
N ASP A 74 2.32 7.15 9.05
CA ASP A 74 2.84 7.23 10.42
C ASP A 74 4.15 6.45 10.57
N GLU A 75 4.20 5.26 9.98
CA GLU A 75 5.35 4.35 9.94
C GLU A 75 5.23 3.40 8.75
N PHE A 76 6.34 2.78 8.35
CA PHE A 76 6.34 1.74 7.32
C PHE A 76 7.29 0.59 7.66
N LEU A 77 6.91 -0.59 7.20
CA LEU A 77 7.77 -1.77 7.23
C LEU A 77 8.44 -1.92 5.88
N LEU A 78 9.77 -1.78 5.84
CA LEU A 78 10.56 -1.90 4.63
C LEU A 78 11.41 -3.17 4.68
N THR A 79 11.14 -4.11 3.77
CA THR A 79 11.98 -5.29 3.58
C THR A 79 13.03 -5.01 2.51
N LYS A 80 14.32 -5.09 2.85
CA LYS A 80 15.42 -5.00 1.89
C LYS A 80 15.81 -6.40 1.43
N ILE A 81 15.63 -6.69 0.15
CA ILE A 81 16.06 -7.98 -0.43
C ILE A 81 17.45 -7.79 -1.03
N ASN A 82 18.47 -8.44 -0.46
CA ASN A 82 19.85 -8.33 -0.92
C ASN A 82 20.13 -9.23 -2.15
N LYS A 83 19.35 -9.03 -3.21
CA LYS A 83 19.50 -9.75 -4.48
C LYS A 83 18.98 -8.89 -5.63
N ASN A 84 19.62 -9.02 -6.79
CA ASN A 84 19.20 -8.33 -8.01
C ASN A 84 18.07 -9.10 -8.69
N TYR A 85 17.07 -8.35 -9.15
CA TYR A 85 15.94 -8.85 -9.93
C TYR A 85 15.66 -7.85 -11.04
N ASP A 86 15.16 -8.35 -12.17
CA ASP A 86 14.59 -7.50 -13.20
C ASP A 86 13.24 -6.94 -12.73
N GLY A 87 13.03 -5.65 -12.93
CA GLY A 87 11.80 -4.96 -12.53
C GLY A 87 11.49 -3.79 -13.47
N ASP A 88 10.20 -3.51 -13.63
CA ASP A 88 9.69 -2.44 -14.50
C ASP A 88 9.18 -1.22 -13.70
N THR A 89 9.12 -1.34 -12.37
CA THR A 89 8.56 -0.36 -11.46
C THR A 89 9.54 -0.09 -10.33
N PHE A 90 9.88 1.18 -10.13
CA PHE A 90 10.86 1.60 -9.13
C PHE A 90 10.22 2.55 -8.11
N PHE A 91 10.68 2.46 -6.86
CA PHE A 91 10.26 3.34 -5.79
C PHE A 91 11.42 4.30 -5.42
N PRO A 92 11.19 5.62 -5.40
CA PRO A 92 12.25 6.61 -5.19
C PRO A 92 12.70 6.63 -3.72
N LEU A 93 13.75 5.87 -3.37
CA LEU A 93 14.22 5.72 -1.99
C LEU A 93 14.63 7.04 -1.32
N ASN A 94 14.96 8.07 -2.09
CA ASN A 94 15.30 9.40 -1.56
C ASN A 94 14.15 10.07 -0.80
N ILE A 95 12.88 9.72 -1.10
CA ILE A 95 11.73 10.22 -0.33
C ILE A 95 11.75 9.75 1.13
N LEU A 96 12.53 8.70 1.42
CA LEU A 96 12.68 8.13 2.76
C LEU A 96 13.90 8.68 3.50
N ALA A 97 14.67 9.62 2.93
CA ALA A 97 15.96 10.03 3.46
C ALA A 97 15.88 10.64 4.87
N GLU A 98 14.78 11.29 5.22
CA GLU A 98 14.58 11.95 6.51
C GLU A 98 13.93 11.03 7.56
N TRP A 99 13.55 9.81 7.18
CA TRP A 99 12.89 8.87 8.07
C TRP A 99 13.89 8.17 8.98
N HIS A 100 13.62 8.24 10.29
CA HIS A 100 14.31 7.42 11.26
C HIS A 100 13.93 5.94 11.07
N SER A 101 14.93 5.05 10.97
CA SER A 101 14.71 3.62 10.78
C SER A 101 15.44 2.79 11.84
N VAL A 102 14.83 1.67 12.22
CA VAL A 102 15.42 0.65 13.09
C VAL A 102 15.30 -0.72 12.43
N ILE A 103 16.30 -1.56 12.60
CA ILE A 103 16.25 -2.94 12.12
C ILE A 103 15.47 -3.77 13.12
N ILE A 104 14.31 -4.28 12.71
CA ILE A 104 13.44 -5.11 13.55
C ILE A 104 13.67 -6.61 13.37
N ASP A 105 14.25 -7.02 12.24
CA ASP A 105 14.58 -8.42 11.94
C ASP A 105 15.75 -8.49 10.93
N LYS A 106 16.53 -9.58 10.98
CA LYS A 106 17.61 -9.88 10.02
C LYS A 106 17.50 -11.34 9.59
N THR A 107 17.53 -11.56 8.29
CA THR A 107 17.53 -12.91 7.74
C THR A 107 18.98 -13.38 7.51
N LEU A 108 19.23 -14.69 7.51
CA LEU A 108 20.57 -15.26 7.31
C LEU A 108 21.21 -14.87 5.96
N SER A 109 20.40 -14.44 4.98
CA SER A 109 20.85 -13.89 3.69
C SER A 109 21.44 -12.47 3.76
N ASP A 110 21.36 -11.82 4.93
CA ASP A 110 21.91 -10.49 5.19
C ASP A 110 23.33 -10.52 5.83
N LEU A 111 23.88 -11.73 6.07
CA LEU A 111 25.27 -12.00 6.49
C LEU A 111 26.14 -12.38 5.29
#